data_AF-A0A961S6G8-F1
#
_entry.id   AF-A0A961S6G8-F1
#
_cell.length_a   1.000
_cell.length_b   1.000
_cell.length_c   1.000
_cell.angle_alpha   90.00
_cell.angle_beta   90.00
_cell.angle_gamma   90.00
#
_symmetry.space_group_name_H-M   'P 1'
#
loop_
_entity.id
_entity.type
_entity.pdbx_description
1 polymer ?
#
loop_
_entity_poly.entity_id
_entity_poly.type
_entity_poly.pdbx_seq_one_letter_code
_entity_poly.pdbx_strand_id
1 'polypeptide(L)'
;AHGAGEAVASPALTISSYPLVIDAARHGLGVALGWRGLVDDDLAAGRLVAPLRESLKTRFGYHLVWSRERTRSPAALAFIAWAQGA
;
A
#
# COMPACT_ATOMS: atom_id res chain seq x y z
N ALA A 1 30.60 -9.98 24.60
CA ALA A 1 29.73 -10.73 23.69
C ALA A 1 28.31 -10.70 24.26
N HIS A 2 27.41 -9.89 23.68
CA HIS A 2 26.00 -9.82 24.11
C HIS A 2 25.16 -10.54 23.07
N GLY A 3 24.82 -11.81 23.34
CA GLY A 3 23.88 -12.56 22.52
C GLY A 3 22.48 -12.00 22.74
N ALA A 4 21.92 -11.36 21.71
CA ALA A 4 20.48 -11.19 21.64
C ALA A 4 19.88 -12.59 21.54
N GLY A 5 19.09 -12.98 22.54
CA GLY A 5 18.40 -14.26 22.57
C GLY A 5 17.65 -14.47 21.26
N GLU A 6 17.81 -15.66 20.70
CA GLU A 6 17.18 -16.07 19.46
C GLU A 6 15.66 -15.96 19.62
N ALA A 7 15.06 -14.96 18.99
CA ALA A 7 13.62 -14.80 18.97
C ALA A 7 13.04 -16.01 18.23
N VAL A 8 12.36 -16.88 18.97
CA VAL A 8 11.64 -18.02 18.39
C VAL A 8 10.57 -17.45 17.47
N ALA A 9 10.81 -17.50 16.16
CA ALA A 9 9.87 -17.04 15.16
C ALA A 9 8.62 -17.93 15.21
N SER A 10 7.56 -17.42 15.83
CA SER A 10 6.21 -17.98 15.62
C SER A 10 5.90 -17.96 14.13
N PRO A 11 5.12 -18.91 13.58
CA PRO A 11 4.84 -18.95 12.15
C PRO A 11 4.31 -17.59 11.69
N ALA A 12 5.08 -16.92 10.83
CA ALA A 12 4.77 -15.58 10.38
C ALA A 12 3.51 -15.65 9.50
N LEU A 13 2.47 -14.91 9.90
CA LEU A 13 1.26 -14.74 9.11
C LEU A 13 1.62 -14.15 7.75
N THR A 14 1.48 -14.95 6.69
CA THR A 14 1.77 -14.51 5.32
C THR A 14 0.46 -14.22 4.61
N ILE A 15 0.28 -12.95 4.21
CA ILE A 15 -0.90 -12.49 3.49
C ILE A 15 -0.43 -11.81 2.19
N SER A 16 -0.95 -12.25 1.04
CA SER A 16 -0.59 -11.71 -0.27
C SER A 16 -1.47 -10.55 -0.75
N SER A 17 -2.53 -10.24 0.00
CA SER A 17 -3.46 -9.15 -0.29
C SER A 17 -3.13 -7.92 0.55
N TYR A 18 -2.82 -6.79 -0.10
CA TYR A 18 -2.50 -5.54 0.59
C TYR A 18 -3.60 -5.07 1.56
N PRO A 19 -4.90 -5.02 1.17
CA PRO A 19 -5.96 -4.63 2.10
C PRO A 19 -6.00 -5.48 3.38
N LEU A 20 -5.80 -6.80 3.27
CA LEU A 20 -5.82 -7.71 4.41
C LEU A 20 -4.61 -7.53 5.33
N VAL A 21 -3.43 -7.23 4.76
CA VAL A 21 -2.22 -6.92 5.54
C VAL A 21 -2.43 -5.64 6.36
N ILE A 22 -2.99 -4.60 5.75
CA ILE A 22 -3.28 -3.34 6.45
C ILE A 22 -4.32 -3.55 7.54
N ASP A 23 -5.37 -4.33 7.26
CA ASP A 23 -6.40 -4.63 8.26
C ASP A 23 -5.85 -5.43 9.46
N ALA A 24 -4.96 -6.40 9.20
CA ALA A 24 -4.27 -7.12 10.26
C ALA A 24 -3.42 -6.19 11.15
N ALA A 25 -2.72 -5.22 10.55
CA ALA A 25 -1.95 -4.22 11.29
C ALA A 25 -2.86 -3.28 12.13
N ARG A 26 -4.01 -2.86 11.60
CA ARG A 26 -5.01 -2.07 12.34
C ARG A 26 -5.54 -2.81 13.57
N HIS A 27 -5.66 -4.14 13.49
CA HIS A 27 -6.08 -5.00 14.59
C HIS A 27 -4.93 -5.43 15.51
N GLY A 28 -3.72 -4.87 15.34
CA GLY A 28 -2.58 -5.13 16.24
C GLY A 28 -1.91 -6.49 16.03
N LEU A 29 -2.14 -7.17 14.90
CA LEU A 29 -1.54 -8.47 14.60
C LEU A 29 -0.07 -8.38 14.15
N GLY A 30 0.49 -7.18 14.00
CA GLY A 30 1.89 -6.96 13.65
C GLY A 30 2.16 -5.63 12.97
N VAL A 31 3.28 -5.55 12.27
CA VAL A 31 3.72 -4.38 11.48
C VAL A 31 3.59 -4.68 10.00
N ALA A 32 3.12 -3.70 9.23
CA ALA A 32 2.97 -3.78 7.78
C ALA A 32 3.73 -2.66 7.06
N LEU A 33 4.21 -2.95 5.85
CA LEU A 33 4.67 -1.91 4.92
C LEU A 33 3.46 -1.28 4.23
N GLY A 34 3.14 -0.04 4.59
CA GLY A 34 2.05 0.74 4.00
C GLY A 34 2.50 1.65 2.87
N TRP A 35 1.60 1.94 1.92
CA TRP A 35 1.83 2.92 0.86
C TRP A 35 1.21 4.27 1.24
N ARG A 36 2.01 5.34 1.17
CA ARG A 36 1.51 6.71 1.33
C ARG A 36 0.44 7.00 0.27
N GLY A 37 -0.59 7.74 0.64
CA GLY A 37 -1.83 7.92 -0.12
C GLY A 37 -2.89 6.83 0.10
N LEU A 38 -2.51 5.61 0.54
CA LEU A 38 -3.48 4.54 0.87
C LEU A 38 -3.75 4.39 2.36
N VAL A 39 -2.77 4.72 3.22
CA VAL A 39 -2.89 4.61 4.69
C VAL A 39 -2.94 5.96 5.39
N ASP A 40 -2.93 7.06 4.64
CA ASP A 40 -2.81 8.41 5.22
C ASP A 40 -3.98 8.72 6.17
N ASP A 41 -5.20 8.31 5.83
CA ASP A 41 -6.38 8.47 6.69
C ASP A 41 -6.29 7.65 7.98
N ASP A 42 -5.68 6.46 7.94
CA ASP A 42 -5.48 5.64 9.13
C ASP A 42 -4.43 6.24 10.06
N LEU A 43 -3.37 6.81 9.49
CA LEU A 43 -2.34 7.53 10.23
C LEU A 43 -2.92 8.80 10.85
N ALA A 44 -3.70 9.57 10.08
CA ALA A 44 -4.33 10.79 10.56
C ALA A 44 -5.35 10.52 11.67
N ALA A 45 -6.11 9.43 11.57
CA ALA A 45 -7.08 9.01 12.58
C ALA A 45 -6.46 8.24 13.77
N GLY A 46 -5.15 7.98 13.77
CA GLY A 46 -4.47 7.22 14.81
C GLY A 46 -4.82 5.72 14.85
N ARG A 47 -5.49 5.19 13.82
CA ARG A 47 -5.75 3.74 13.68
C ARG A 47 -4.48 2.97 13.34
N LEU A 48 -3.54 3.63 12.67
CA LEU A 48 -2.18 3.16 12.46
C LEU A 48 -1.20 4.20 12.96
N VAL A 49 0.00 3.74 13.28
CA VAL A 49 1.16 4.59 13.56
C VAL A 49 2.30 4.20 12.62
N ALA A 50 3.17 5.14 12.29
CA ALA A 50 4.40 4.89 11.55
C ALA A 50 5.57 4.78 12.56
N PRO A 51 5.95 3.55 12.99
CA PRO A 51 7.02 3.38 13.99
C PRO A 51 8.40 3.79 13.47
N LEU A 52 8.58 3.81 12.15
CA LEU A 52 9.78 4.26 11.46
C LEU A 52 9.49 5.58 10.74
N ARG A 53 10.47 6.50 10.75
CA ARG A 53 10.35 7.81 10.08
C ARG A 53 10.71 7.73 8.61
N GLU A 54 11.50 6.73 8.25
CA GLU A 54 12.00 6.48 6.91
C GLU A 54 10.88 5.99 5.99
N SER A 55 10.90 6.47 4.74
CA SER A 55 10.00 6.00 3.70
C SER A 55 10.78 5.71 2.43
N LEU A 56 10.42 4.65 1.72
CA LEU A 56 11.02 4.30 0.45
C LEU A 56 10.11 4.77 -0.70
N LYS A 57 10.66 5.61 -1.58
CA LYS A 57 10.03 5.89 -2.87
C LYS A 57 10.48 4.83 -3.87
N THR A 58 9.54 4.03 -4.36
CA THR A 58 9.83 3.06 -5.42
C THR A 58 9.77 3.72 -6.79
N ARG A 59 10.34 3.06 -7.81
CA ARG A 59 10.22 3.47 -9.22
C ARG A 59 8.88 3.09 -9.87
N PHE A 60 8.02 2.37 -9.15
CA PHE A 60 6.75 1.87 -9.65
C PHE A 60 5.64 2.91 -9.42
N GLY A 61 4.63 2.90 -10.28
CA GLY A 61 3.49 3.81 -10.20
C GLY A 61 2.23 3.20 -10.78
N TYR A 62 1.14 3.94 -10.70
CA TYR A 62 -0.15 3.58 -11.31
C TYR A 62 -0.19 4.04 -12.76
N HIS A 63 -0.73 3.19 -13.63
CA HIS A 63 -0.81 3.46 -15.07
C HIS A 63 -2.22 3.19 -15.58
N LEU A 64 -2.72 4.10 -16.42
CA LEU A 64 -3.92 3.86 -17.23
C LEU A 64 -3.49 3.07 -18.47
N VAL A 65 -4.11 1.91 -18.70
CA VAL A 65 -3.78 1.01 -19.82
C VAL A 65 -5.01 0.68 -20.63
N TRP A 66 -4.84 0.49 -21.94
CA TRP A 66 -5.90 0.15 -22.89
C TRP A 66 -5.34 -0.67 -24.06
N SER A 67 -6.21 -1.36 -24.80
CA SER A 67 -5.81 -2.13 -25.98
C SER A 67 -5.23 -1.22 -27.06
N ARG A 68 -4.08 -1.59 -27.63
CA ARG A 68 -3.45 -0.87 -28.75
C ARG A 68 -4.33 -0.85 -30.01
N GLU A 69 -5.16 -1.87 -30.19
CA GLU A 69 -5.97 -2.07 -31.40
C GLU A 69 -7.30 -1.33 -31.36
N ARG A 70 -7.70 -0.80 -30.19
CA ARG A 70 -9.00 -0.13 -30.02
C ARG A 70 -8.82 1.37 -29.92
N THR A 71 -9.48 2.11 -30.82
CA THR A 71 -9.65 3.55 -30.69
C THR A 71 -10.38 3.86 -29.37
N ARG A 72 -9.88 4.83 -28.62
CA ARG A 72 -10.49 5.26 -27.35
C ARG A 72 -11.85 5.89 -27.65
N SER A 73 -12.89 5.41 -26.98
CA SER A 73 -14.21 6.04 -27.06
C SER A 73 -14.17 7.43 -26.41
N PRO A 74 -15.12 8.32 -26.74
CA PRO A 74 -15.26 9.61 -26.05
C PRO A 74 -15.39 9.45 -24.52
N ALA A 75 -16.12 8.42 -24.06
CA ALA A 75 -16.26 8.12 -22.63
C ALA A 75 -14.92 7.72 -21.98
N ALA A 76 -14.10 6.94 -22.68
CA ALA A 76 -12.76 6.58 -22.19
C ALA A 76 -11.85 7.80 -22.09
N LEU A 77 -11.92 8.72 -23.08
CA LEU A 77 -11.16 9.98 -23.04
C LEU A 77 -11.61 10.87 -21.88
N ALA A 78 -12.91 10.99 -21.65
CA ALA A 78 -13.45 11.74 -20.51
C ALA A 78 -12.96 11.16 -19.16
N PHE A 79 -12.96 9.83 -19.02
CA PHE A 79 -12.44 9.17 -17.81
C PHE A 79 -10.95 9.40 -17.61
N ILE A 80 -10.13 9.32 -18.68
CA ILE A 80 -8.69 9.57 -18.60
C ILE A 80 -8.43 11.02 -18.14
N ALA A 81 -9.15 11.99 -18.72
CA ALA A 81 -9.02 13.40 -18.34
C ALA A 81 -9.35 13.61 -16.84
N TRP A 82 -10.49 13.08 -16.39
CA TRP A 82 -10.88 13.12 -14.98
C TRP A 82 -9.82 12.47 -14.06
N ALA A 83 -9.32 11.28 -14.43
CA ALA A 83 -8.33 10.55 -13.63
C ALA A 83 -6.98 11.27 -13.54
N GLN A 84 -6.67 12.17 -14.50
CA GLN A 84 -5.48 13.01 -14.51
C GLN A 84 -5.67 14.34 -13.76
N GLY A 85 -6.87 14.61 -13.25
CA GLY A 85 -7.18 15.85 -12.53
C GLY A 85 -7.54 17.03 -13.43
N ALA A 86 -8.07 16.77 -14.63
CA ALA A 86 -8.73 17.77 -15.46
C ALA A 86 -10.17 18.05 -14.99
#